data_AF-A0A495SRN9-F1
#
_entry.id   AF-A0A495SRN9-F1
#
_cell.length_a   1.000
_cell.length_b   1.000
_cell.length_c   1.000
_cell.angle_alpha   90.00
_cell.angle_beta   90.00
_cell.angle_gamma   90.00
#
_symmetry.space_group_name_H-M   'P 1'
#
loop_
_entity.id
_entity.type
_entity.pdbx_description
1 polymer ?
#
loop_
_entity_poly.entity_id
_entity_poly.type
_entity_poly.pdbx_seq_one_letter_code
_entity_poly.pdbx_strand_id
1 'polypeptide(L)'
;MRVHGIPAEVLTDNGKQFTGRYTRPRPAEVLFERVYRENGISTKLTKPYSPTTTGKIERWHRTLRSELLDGCGPFASLAAAQAAISEWVNTYNHIRPHQALDMATPASLFRPNPQPEPIKVLPTQRSKATPEATSTASPELVLAPSAGAVEFDTVIPAGGQLSIFPSVQRVSLGAERSGWLARVWADEHTIHVLVDGERVKTAPSNLDAEHLHQLRLRGARPAGPPPAMRSVARVGDIPAHQALEVERTVDPNGWINLAGRRVRIGSELASRPITVRLDGHLLHAVHEGQLAKTLPSPFAVGERPRLRGARVAATQLPPAPAAVSVERKVPRDGVVMVARQRLRVGRTYAGRIVTIYVEDTHFRVTYEGAEVSLHARKDQHPVTRWKAKIHTPRI
;
A
#
# COMPACT_ATOMS: atom_id res chain seq x y z
N MET A 1 8.06 -3.18 29.08
CA MET A 1 9.41 -3.10 29.67
C MET A 1 9.46 -2.13 30.85
N ARG A 2 9.32 -0.81 30.67
CA ARG A 2 9.45 0.16 31.78
C ARG A 2 8.33 0.10 32.84
N VAL A 3 7.08 -0.09 32.43
CA VAL A 3 5.92 -0.03 33.34
C VAL A 3 5.56 -1.39 33.96
N HIS A 4 5.68 -2.48 33.20
CA HIS A 4 5.22 -3.82 33.62
C HIS A 4 6.31 -4.91 33.57
N GLY A 5 7.58 -4.50 33.43
CA GLY A 5 8.71 -5.43 33.29
C GLY A 5 8.89 -6.00 31.88
N ILE A 6 9.83 -6.95 31.78
CA ILE A 6 10.23 -7.65 30.56
C ILE A 6 9.53 -9.03 30.55
N PRO A 7 8.63 -9.31 29.60
CA PRO A 7 8.00 -10.62 29.48
C PRO A 7 9.00 -11.67 28.97
N ALA A 8 8.83 -12.94 29.32
CA ALA A 8 9.65 -14.02 28.77
C ALA A 8 9.34 -14.27 27.28
N GLU A 9 8.07 -14.12 26.90
CA GLU A 9 7.60 -14.39 25.54
C GLU A 9 6.56 -13.36 25.10
N VAL A 10 6.51 -13.08 23.79
CA VAL A 10 5.47 -12.24 23.18
C VAL A 10 4.88 -12.95 21.97
N LEU A 11 3.56 -13.04 21.93
CA LEU A 11 2.80 -13.63 20.84
C LEU A 11 2.25 -12.54 19.91
N THR A 12 2.56 -12.60 18.62
CA THR A 12 2.06 -11.67 17.60
C THR A 12 1.52 -12.39 16.38
N ASP A 13 0.73 -11.67 15.59
CA ASP A 13 0.37 -12.11 14.24
C ASP A 13 1.59 -12.10 13.29
N ASN A 14 1.36 -12.54 12.05
CA ASN A 14 2.38 -12.65 11.00
C ASN A 14 2.55 -11.36 10.16
N GLY A 15 2.05 -10.22 10.65
CA GLY A 15 2.17 -8.94 9.99
C GLY A 15 3.62 -8.51 9.79
N LYS A 16 3.89 -7.80 8.68
CA LYS A 16 5.24 -7.34 8.33
C LYS A 16 5.84 -6.38 9.37
N GLN A 17 5.01 -5.77 10.21
CA GLN A 17 5.44 -4.94 11.33
C GLN A 17 6.04 -5.75 12.50
N PHE A 18 5.67 -7.02 12.67
CA PHE A 18 6.11 -7.87 13.77
C PHE A 18 7.14 -8.91 13.36
N THR A 19 7.12 -9.34 12.10
CA THR A 19 8.12 -10.27 11.57
C THR A 19 8.51 -9.93 10.14
N GLY A 20 9.80 -9.93 9.85
CA GLY A 20 10.28 -9.83 8.48
C GLY A 20 10.56 -11.18 7.82
N ARG A 21 10.10 -12.29 8.42
CA ARG A 21 10.14 -13.63 7.83
C ARG A 21 9.52 -13.67 6.43
N TYR A 22 8.48 -12.87 6.20
CA TYR A 22 7.75 -12.81 4.92
C TYR A 22 8.23 -11.66 4.01
N THR A 23 9.30 -10.96 4.39
CA THR A 23 9.92 -9.93 3.56
C THR A 23 10.67 -10.60 2.40
N ARG A 24 10.42 -10.12 1.18
CA ARG A 24 11.13 -10.52 -0.04
C ARG A 24 12.08 -9.39 -0.45
N PRO A 25 13.26 -9.66 -1.04
CA PRO A 25 13.73 -10.95 -1.56
C PRO A 25 14.34 -11.90 -0.50
N ARG A 26 14.70 -11.39 0.68
CA ARG A 26 15.19 -12.20 1.80
C ARG A 26 14.48 -11.81 3.09
N PRO A 27 14.27 -12.75 4.02
CA PRO A 27 13.87 -12.42 5.37
C PRO A 27 14.80 -11.36 5.95
N ALA A 28 14.24 -10.30 6.51
CA ALA A 28 15.01 -9.24 7.15
C ALA A 28 14.49 -9.09 8.58
N GLU A 29 15.38 -9.11 9.57
CA GLU A 29 14.96 -8.87 10.96
C GLU A 29 14.34 -7.47 11.05
N VAL A 30 13.08 -7.40 11.52
CA VAL A 30 12.41 -6.11 11.72
C VAL A 30 12.80 -5.51 13.07
N LEU A 31 12.66 -4.19 13.21
CA LEU A 31 12.95 -3.50 14.48
C LEU A 31 12.25 -4.14 15.69
N PHE A 32 11.03 -4.67 15.48
CA PHE A 32 10.30 -5.41 16.49
C PHE A 32 11.11 -6.63 16.96
N GLU A 33 11.39 -7.59 16.08
CA GLU A 33 12.18 -8.80 16.39
C GLU A 33 13.52 -8.46 17.05
N ARG A 34 14.23 -7.45 16.54
CA ARG A 34 15.52 -7.02 17.09
C ARG A 34 15.41 -6.54 18.53
N VAL A 35 14.45 -5.66 18.84
CA VAL A 35 14.26 -5.12 20.20
C VAL A 35 13.89 -6.24 21.18
N TYR A 36 13.03 -7.19 20.79
CA TYR A 36 12.68 -8.30 21.67
C TYR A 36 13.86 -9.24 21.89
N ARG A 37 14.63 -9.57 20.84
CA ARG A 37 15.84 -10.38 20.95
C ARG A 37 16.90 -9.74 21.85
N GLU A 38 17.17 -8.44 21.69
CA GLU A 38 18.13 -7.70 22.50
C GLU A 38 17.73 -7.64 23.99
N ASN A 39 16.44 -7.75 24.29
CA ASN A 39 15.93 -7.78 25.66
C ASN A 39 15.67 -9.21 26.18
N GLY A 40 16.15 -10.25 25.48
CA GLY A 40 16.00 -11.65 25.90
C GLY A 40 14.57 -12.19 25.82
N ILE A 41 13.70 -11.56 25.03
CA ILE A 41 12.29 -11.94 24.90
C ILE A 41 12.11 -12.85 23.69
N SER A 42 11.47 -14.00 23.88
CA SER A 42 11.17 -14.93 22.79
C SER A 42 9.93 -14.48 22.02
N THR A 43 10.04 -14.29 20.71
CA THR A 43 8.91 -13.97 19.83
C THR A 43 8.22 -15.24 19.35
N LYS A 44 6.90 -15.32 19.55
CA LYS A 44 6.05 -16.40 19.04
C LYS A 44 5.11 -15.83 18.00
N LEU A 45 5.07 -16.50 16.85
CA LEU A 45 4.16 -16.15 15.77
C LEU A 45 2.94 -17.05 15.80
N THR A 46 1.76 -16.47 15.54
CA THR A 46 0.53 -17.25 15.36
C THR A 46 0.70 -18.25 14.22
N LYS A 47 0.31 -19.50 14.44
CA LYS A 47 0.17 -20.47 13.36
C LYS A 47 -0.91 -19.99 12.38
N PRO A 48 -0.69 -20.11 11.05
CA PRO A 48 -1.74 -19.85 10.07
C PRO A 48 -3.01 -20.65 10.39
N TYR A 49 -4.18 -20.05 10.17
CA TYR A 49 -5.48 -20.69 10.38
C TYR A 49 -5.74 -21.19 11.82
N SER A 50 -5.14 -20.56 12.84
CA SER A 50 -5.31 -20.92 14.25
C SER A 50 -6.05 -19.82 15.04
N PRO A 51 -7.38 -19.68 14.86
CA PRO A 51 -8.18 -18.58 15.40
C PRO A 51 -8.20 -18.49 16.93
N THR A 52 -7.86 -19.58 17.63
CA THR A 52 -7.86 -19.62 19.10
C THR A 52 -6.64 -18.96 19.74
N THR A 53 -5.56 -18.75 18.97
CA THR A 53 -4.26 -18.30 19.50
C THR A 53 -4.30 -16.83 19.97
N THR A 54 -5.08 -15.98 19.31
CA THR A 54 -5.20 -14.53 19.59
C THR A 54 -6.52 -14.14 20.27
N GLY A 55 -7.32 -15.11 20.71
CA GLY A 55 -8.68 -14.85 21.22
C GLY A 55 -8.76 -13.87 22.40
N LYS A 56 -7.74 -13.82 23.26
CA LYS A 56 -7.70 -12.88 24.39
C LYS A 56 -7.61 -11.41 23.92
N ILE A 57 -6.67 -11.11 23.02
CA ILE A 57 -6.49 -9.75 22.50
C ILE A 57 -7.63 -9.34 21.57
N GLU A 58 -8.18 -10.29 20.81
CA GLU A 58 -9.35 -10.03 19.96
C GLU A 58 -10.60 -9.72 20.79
N ARG A 59 -10.84 -10.45 21.89
CA ARG A 59 -11.92 -10.14 22.83
C ARG A 59 -11.73 -8.78 23.48
N TRP A 60 -10.49 -8.43 23.83
CA TRP A 60 -10.17 -7.10 24.36
C TRP A 60 -10.49 -6.00 23.34
N HIS A 61 -10.04 -6.12 22.09
CA HIS A 61 -10.35 -5.17 21.01
C HIS A 61 -11.86 -5.03 20.77
N ARG A 62 -12.61 -6.13 20.79
CA ARG A 62 -14.07 -6.11 20.63
C ARG A 62 -14.74 -5.36 21.78
N THR A 63 -14.26 -5.56 23.01
CA THR A 63 -14.81 -4.91 24.21
C THR A 63 -14.52 -3.41 24.18
N LEU A 64 -13.29 -3.00 23.87
CA LEU A 64 -12.93 -1.59 23.67
C LEU A 64 -13.82 -0.93 22.60
N ARG A 65 -14.03 -1.61 21.47
CA ARG A 65 -14.87 -1.07 20.40
C ARG A 65 -16.32 -0.89 20.85
N SER A 66 -16.91 -1.93 21.42
CA SER A 66 -18.32 -1.92 21.82
C SER A 66 -18.62 -0.97 22.98
N GLU A 67 -17.70 -0.84 23.94
CA GLU A 67 -17.94 -0.05 25.16
C GLU A 67 -17.51 1.42 25.02
N LEU A 68 -16.53 1.72 24.14
CA LEU A 68 -16.04 3.09 23.94
C LEU A 68 -16.27 3.57 22.51
N LEU A 69 -15.70 2.88 21.52
CA LEU A 69 -15.53 3.44 20.17
C LEU A 69 -16.83 3.54 19.35
N ASP A 70 -17.76 2.61 19.52
CA ASP A 70 -19.04 2.60 18.80
C ASP A 70 -20.02 3.65 19.37
N GLY A 71 -19.83 4.04 20.65
CA GLY A 71 -20.65 5.05 21.32
C GLY A 71 -20.09 6.47 21.23
N CYS A 72 -18.78 6.63 21.03
CA CYS A 72 -18.18 7.95 20.85
C CYS A 72 -18.24 8.40 19.39
N GLY A 73 -18.69 9.63 19.16
CA GLY A 73 -18.52 10.29 17.86
C GLY A 73 -17.04 10.55 17.52
N PRO A 74 -16.74 11.21 16.39
CA PRO A 74 -15.37 11.57 16.04
C PRO A 74 -14.69 12.36 17.17
N PHE A 75 -13.48 11.94 17.56
CA PHE A 75 -12.69 12.68 18.55
C PHE A 75 -12.23 14.03 17.96
N ALA A 76 -12.30 15.09 18.77
CA ALA A 76 -11.89 16.43 18.37
C ALA A 76 -10.36 16.55 18.13
N SER A 77 -9.55 15.68 18.73
CA SER A 77 -8.09 15.64 18.53
C SER A 77 -7.51 14.27 18.90
N LEU A 78 -6.27 14.02 18.48
CA LEU A 78 -5.52 12.82 18.88
C LEU A 78 -5.31 12.77 20.41
N ALA A 79 -5.10 13.92 21.06
CA ALA A 79 -4.95 14.00 22.50
C ALA A 79 -6.25 13.61 23.23
N ALA A 80 -7.40 14.05 22.72
CA ALA A 80 -8.71 13.64 23.26
C ALA A 80 -8.95 12.14 23.10
N ALA A 81 -8.59 11.57 21.94
CA ALA A 81 -8.67 10.12 21.73
C ALA A 81 -7.76 9.34 22.70
N GLN A 82 -6.52 9.82 22.90
CA GLN A 82 -5.58 9.21 23.84
C GLN A 82 -6.11 9.25 25.28
N ALA A 83 -6.67 10.38 25.72
CA ALA A 83 -7.24 10.52 27.06
C ALA A 83 -8.43 9.57 27.28
N ALA A 84 -9.37 9.52 26.33
CA ALA A 84 -10.53 8.64 26.40
C ALA A 84 -10.13 7.15 26.45
N ILE A 85 -9.17 6.75 25.61
CA ILE A 85 -8.66 5.37 25.63
C ILE A 85 -7.93 5.08 26.94
N SER A 86 -7.09 5.99 27.42
CA SER A 86 -6.38 5.83 28.70
C SER A 86 -7.32 5.68 29.89
N GLU A 87 -8.38 6.47 29.95
CA GLU A 87 -9.43 6.38 30.98
C GLU A 87 -10.19 5.06 30.91
N TRP A 88 -10.56 4.63 29.71
CA TRP A 88 -11.21 3.34 29.50
C TRP A 88 -10.30 2.18 29.92
N VAL A 89 -9.01 2.21 29.55
CA VAL A 89 -8.02 1.19 29.93
C VAL A 89 -7.86 1.14 31.45
N ASN A 90 -7.80 2.29 32.11
CA ASN A 90 -7.75 2.37 33.57
C ASN A 90 -8.98 1.70 34.20
N THR A 91 -10.17 2.07 33.73
CA THR A 91 -11.43 1.49 34.19
C THR A 91 -11.47 -0.02 33.98
N TYR A 92 -11.09 -0.49 32.78
CA TYR A 92 -11.07 -1.91 32.43
C TYR A 92 -10.15 -2.74 33.32
N ASN A 93 -8.97 -2.21 33.66
CA ASN A 93 -7.95 -2.93 34.43
C ASN A 93 -8.11 -2.80 35.95
N HIS A 94 -8.62 -1.68 36.45
CA HIS A 94 -8.61 -1.36 37.89
C HIS A 94 -10.00 -1.32 38.54
N ILE A 95 -11.08 -1.14 37.77
CA ILE A 95 -12.43 -0.91 38.30
C ILE A 95 -13.39 -2.02 37.87
N ARG A 96 -13.34 -2.43 36.59
CA ARG A 96 -14.27 -3.40 35.99
C ARG A 96 -14.03 -4.81 36.57
N PRO A 97 -15.03 -5.44 37.21
CA PRO A 97 -14.92 -6.84 37.63
C PRO A 97 -15.04 -7.77 36.42
N HIS A 98 -14.28 -8.87 36.40
CA HIS A 98 -14.32 -9.85 35.31
C HIS A 98 -14.77 -11.21 35.83
N GLN A 99 -15.84 -11.76 35.24
CA GLN A 99 -16.34 -13.09 35.61
C GLN A 99 -15.29 -14.20 35.46
N ALA A 100 -14.41 -14.11 34.47
CA ALA A 100 -13.33 -15.08 34.27
C ALA A 100 -12.22 -15.02 35.36
N LEU A 101 -12.27 -14.03 36.23
CA LEU A 101 -11.33 -13.77 37.33
C LEU A 101 -12.06 -13.78 38.69
N ASP A 102 -13.17 -14.52 38.81
CA ASP A 102 -14.01 -14.56 40.02
C ASP A 102 -14.43 -13.17 40.52
N MET A 103 -14.79 -12.30 39.56
CA MET A 103 -15.16 -10.89 39.79
C MET A 103 -14.02 -9.99 40.30
N ALA A 104 -12.77 -10.46 40.32
CA ALA A 104 -11.61 -9.62 40.55
C ALA A 104 -11.30 -8.71 39.34
N THR A 105 -10.50 -7.67 39.59
CA THR A 105 -10.00 -6.77 38.54
C THR A 105 -8.66 -7.28 37.98
N PRO A 106 -8.36 -7.08 36.69
CA PRO A 106 -7.11 -7.56 36.10
C PRO A 106 -5.85 -7.09 36.84
N ALA A 107 -5.85 -5.83 37.30
CA ALA A 107 -4.73 -5.26 38.05
C ALA A 107 -4.51 -5.95 39.41
N SER A 108 -5.57 -6.44 40.06
CA SER A 108 -5.46 -7.12 41.35
C SER A 108 -4.73 -8.47 41.27
N LEU A 109 -4.80 -9.13 40.11
CA LEU A 109 -4.17 -10.44 39.86
C LEU A 109 -2.87 -10.33 39.06
N PHE A 110 -2.66 -9.25 38.33
CA PHE A 110 -1.44 -9.03 37.58
C PHE A 110 -0.24 -8.89 38.52
N ARG A 111 0.79 -9.69 38.29
CA ARG A 111 2.08 -9.59 38.98
C ARG A 111 3.15 -9.34 37.92
N PRO A 112 3.75 -8.13 37.87
CA PRO A 112 4.85 -7.91 36.96
C PRO A 112 6.00 -8.83 37.36
N ASN A 113 6.71 -9.37 36.37
CA ASN A 113 7.93 -10.13 36.63
C ASN A 113 8.93 -9.18 37.33
N PRO A 114 9.57 -9.58 38.45
CA PRO A 114 10.68 -8.80 39.00
C PRO A 114 11.67 -8.54 37.88
N GLN A 115 12.07 -7.28 37.73
CA GLN A 115 13.06 -6.92 36.71
C GLN A 115 14.31 -7.77 36.95
N PRO A 116 14.82 -8.54 35.98
CA PRO A 116 16.26 -8.74 35.98
C PRO A 116 16.87 -7.33 35.95
N GLU A 117 17.79 -7.07 36.88
CA GLU A 117 18.69 -5.91 36.81
C GLU A 117 19.00 -5.64 35.33
N PRO A 118 18.78 -4.42 34.82
CA PRO A 118 19.04 -4.14 33.42
C PRO A 118 20.44 -4.68 33.14
N ILE A 119 20.55 -5.66 32.24
CA ILE A 119 21.84 -6.09 31.73
C ILE A 119 22.51 -4.78 31.37
N LYS A 120 23.59 -4.44 32.09
CA LYS A 120 24.48 -3.34 31.72
C LYS A 120 24.92 -3.71 30.32
N VAL A 121 24.18 -3.24 29.32
CA VAL A 121 24.64 -3.14 27.95
C VAL A 121 25.85 -2.25 28.14
N LEU A 122 27.02 -2.88 28.17
CA LEU A 122 28.28 -2.18 28.13
C LEU A 122 28.11 -1.20 26.97
N PRO A 123 28.19 0.11 27.20
CA PRO A 123 28.05 1.05 26.09
C PRO A 123 29.13 0.65 25.10
N THR A 124 28.75 0.13 23.93
CA THR A 124 29.64 0.15 22.79
C THR A 124 29.97 1.63 22.64
N GLN A 125 31.22 1.97 22.95
CA GLN A 125 31.71 3.32 22.96
C GLN A 125 31.38 3.98 21.62
N ARG A 126 30.32 4.78 21.62
CA ARG A 126 30.26 5.96 20.79
C ARG A 126 30.88 7.02 21.68
N SER A 127 32.14 7.33 21.42
CA SER A 127 32.92 8.38 22.06
C SER A 127 32.06 9.64 22.17
N LYS A 128 31.62 9.94 23.39
CA LYS A 128 31.10 11.24 23.80
C LYS A 128 32.24 11.93 24.52
N ALA A 129 32.82 12.94 23.88
CA ALA A 129 33.72 13.87 24.55
C ALA A 129 32.95 14.62 25.64
N THR A 130 33.58 14.76 26.80
CA THR A 130 33.16 15.55 27.96
C THR A 130 32.96 17.02 27.57
N PRO A 131 31.95 17.73 28.11
CA PRO A 131 31.85 19.17 27.99
C PRO A 131 32.72 19.83 29.07
N GLU A 132 33.86 20.39 28.68
CA GLU A 132 34.50 21.44 29.46
C GLU A 132 33.85 22.77 29.10
N ALA A 133 33.36 23.47 30.13
CA ALA A 133 32.78 24.79 30.02
C ALA A 133 33.90 25.82 29.76
N THR A 134 33.90 26.39 28.56
CA THR A 134 34.41 27.74 28.32
C THR A 134 33.29 28.58 27.73
N SER A 135 32.78 29.48 28.56
CA SER A 135 31.94 30.59 28.16
C SER A 135 32.75 31.53 27.27
N THR A 136 32.38 31.61 25.99
CA THR A 136 32.56 32.84 25.20
C THR A 136 31.61 32.81 24.01
N ALA A 137 30.67 33.76 24.02
CA ALA A 137 29.84 34.28 22.92
C ALA A 137 29.21 33.27 21.95
N SER A 138 27.88 33.30 21.86
CA SER A 138 27.15 32.78 20.70
C SER A 138 27.82 33.27 19.41
N PRO A 139 28.37 32.39 18.56
CA PRO A 139 28.56 32.78 17.18
C PRO A 139 27.15 32.85 16.59
N GLU A 140 26.83 34.03 16.12
CA GLU A 140 25.75 34.31 15.21
C GLU A 140 25.60 33.14 14.22
N LEU A 141 24.37 32.63 14.09
CA LEU A 141 24.01 31.51 13.21
C LEU A 141 24.24 31.95 11.76
N VAL A 142 25.50 31.89 11.31
CA VAL A 142 25.84 32.02 9.90
C VAL A 142 25.39 30.72 9.25
N LEU A 143 24.23 30.78 8.59
CA LEU A 143 23.81 29.79 7.60
C LEU A 143 24.99 29.54 6.66
N ALA A 144 25.62 28.37 6.77
CA ALA A 144 26.56 27.94 5.76
C ALA A 144 25.83 27.93 4.40
N PRO A 145 26.37 28.55 3.35
CA PRO A 145 25.73 28.56 2.05
C PRO A 145 25.57 27.11 1.57
N SER A 146 24.36 26.76 1.11
CA SER A 146 24.07 25.45 0.51
C SER A 146 25.21 25.09 -0.44
N ALA A 147 25.75 23.88 -0.30
CA ALA A 147 26.86 23.41 -1.15
C ALA A 147 26.51 23.43 -2.65
N GLY A 148 25.24 23.63 -3.00
CA GLY A 148 24.75 23.64 -4.37
C GLY A 148 24.60 22.21 -4.89
N ALA A 149 23.84 22.07 -5.98
CA ALA A 149 23.64 20.78 -6.61
C ALA A 149 24.98 20.15 -7.07
N VAL A 150 25.03 18.82 -7.09
CA VAL A 150 26.19 18.05 -7.52
C VAL A 150 25.81 17.06 -8.61
N GLU A 151 26.73 16.81 -9.53
CA GLU A 151 26.54 15.83 -10.60
C GLU A 151 27.73 14.89 -10.73
N PHE A 152 27.45 13.64 -11.07
CA PHE A 152 28.48 12.63 -11.32
C PHE A 152 27.96 11.52 -12.22
N ASP A 153 28.86 10.89 -12.97
CA ASP A 153 28.54 9.78 -13.86
C ASP A 153 28.80 8.45 -13.14
N THR A 154 27.92 7.47 -13.33
CA THR A 154 27.98 6.17 -12.65
C THR A 154 27.29 5.10 -13.49
N VAL A 155 27.77 3.86 -13.39
CA VAL A 155 27.18 2.73 -14.12
C VAL A 155 26.06 2.11 -13.28
N ILE A 156 24.91 1.88 -13.90
CA ILE A 156 23.77 1.24 -13.23
C ILE A 156 24.14 -0.22 -12.90
N PRO A 157 24.12 -0.63 -11.62
CA PRO A 157 24.49 -1.99 -11.23
C PRO A 157 23.51 -3.03 -11.80
N ALA A 158 23.95 -4.29 -11.91
CA ALA A 158 23.18 -5.43 -12.46
C ALA A 158 21.81 -5.69 -11.79
N GLY A 159 21.57 -5.12 -10.61
CA GLY A 159 20.29 -5.19 -9.90
C GLY A 159 19.35 -4.00 -10.18
N GLY A 160 19.73 -3.07 -11.07
CA GLY A 160 18.94 -1.88 -11.36
C GLY A 160 18.76 -0.96 -10.15
N GLN A 161 19.62 -1.03 -9.14
CA GLN A 161 19.54 -0.18 -7.95
C GLN A 161 20.81 0.64 -7.83
N LEU A 162 20.69 1.94 -8.12
CA LEU A 162 21.78 2.88 -8.03
C LEU A 162 21.89 3.44 -6.62
N SER A 163 23.03 3.26 -5.98
CA SER A 163 23.30 3.83 -4.65
C SER A 163 23.99 5.18 -4.83
N ILE A 164 23.25 6.27 -4.62
CA ILE A 164 23.78 7.64 -4.68
C ILE A 164 24.69 7.88 -3.48
N PHE A 165 24.25 7.42 -2.31
CA PHE A 165 25.07 7.35 -1.10
C PHE A 165 24.74 6.03 -0.38
N PRO A 166 25.68 5.09 -0.23
CA PRO A 166 25.41 3.67 0.09
C PRO A 166 24.49 3.39 1.30
N SER A 167 24.48 4.27 2.30
CA SER A 167 23.71 4.18 3.53
C SER A 167 22.49 5.11 3.61
N VAL A 168 22.39 6.11 2.73
CA VAL A 168 21.40 7.21 2.86
C VAL A 168 20.38 7.17 1.73
N GLN A 169 20.85 6.95 0.49
CA GLN A 169 19.99 7.15 -0.67
C GLN A 169 20.26 6.13 -1.77
N ARG A 170 19.19 5.44 -2.19
CA ARG A 170 19.18 4.50 -3.30
C ARG A 170 18.04 4.81 -4.25
N VAL A 171 18.30 4.73 -5.55
CA VAL A 171 17.36 4.97 -6.64
C VAL A 171 17.25 3.71 -7.48
N SER A 172 16.07 3.08 -7.49
CA SER A 172 15.82 1.92 -8.34
C SER A 172 15.50 2.37 -9.77
N LEU A 173 16.22 1.88 -10.76
CA LEU A 173 16.11 2.20 -12.18
C LEU A 173 15.61 1.03 -13.04
N GLY A 174 15.35 -0.13 -12.40
CA GLY A 174 14.94 -1.34 -13.10
C GLY A 174 16.14 -2.12 -13.67
N ALA A 175 16.01 -3.44 -13.74
CA ALA A 175 17.11 -4.32 -14.18
C ALA A 175 17.40 -4.19 -15.69
N GLU A 176 16.45 -3.68 -16.46
CA GLU A 176 16.54 -3.45 -17.91
C GLU A 176 17.59 -2.40 -18.31
N ARG A 177 18.03 -1.57 -17.35
CA ARG A 177 19.04 -0.52 -17.56
C ARG A 177 20.39 -0.86 -16.94
N SER A 178 20.58 -2.10 -16.52
CA SER A 178 21.83 -2.58 -15.95
C SER A 178 22.98 -2.42 -16.93
N GLY A 179 24.11 -1.90 -16.45
CA GLY A 179 25.31 -1.67 -17.26
C GLY A 179 25.32 -0.37 -18.05
N TRP A 180 24.22 0.40 -18.05
CA TRP A 180 24.17 1.68 -18.74
C TRP A 180 24.89 2.77 -17.91
N LEU A 181 25.59 3.67 -18.59
CA LEU A 181 26.17 4.85 -17.96
C LEU A 181 25.07 5.88 -17.69
N ALA A 182 24.93 6.28 -16.43
CA ALA A 182 23.95 7.25 -15.99
C ALA A 182 24.63 8.45 -15.35
N ARG A 183 24.15 9.66 -15.69
CA ARG A 183 24.49 10.89 -14.99
C ARG A 183 23.50 11.12 -13.87
N VAL A 184 23.99 11.29 -12.65
CA VAL A 184 23.19 11.68 -11.50
C VAL A 184 23.36 13.17 -11.28
N TRP A 185 22.26 13.89 -11.15
CA TRP A 185 22.19 15.26 -10.64
C TRP A 185 21.45 15.22 -9.30
N ALA A 186 21.97 15.84 -8.25
CA ALA A 186 21.39 15.80 -6.91
C ALA A 186 21.53 17.14 -6.17
N ASP A 187 20.45 17.60 -5.55
CA ASP A 187 20.46 18.66 -4.54
C ASP A 187 19.86 18.15 -3.21
N GLU A 188 19.61 19.06 -2.26
CA GLU A 188 19.05 18.74 -0.93
C GLU A 188 17.57 18.29 -0.99
N HIS A 189 16.93 18.35 -2.16
CA HIS A 189 15.49 18.12 -2.31
C HIS A 189 15.16 17.02 -3.32
N THR A 190 15.97 16.88 -4.37
CA THR A 190 15.67 16.12 -5.57
C THR A 190 16.93 15.48 -6.16
N ILE A 191 16.75 14.29 -6.71
CA ILE A 191 17.75 13.55 -7.47
C ILE A 191 17.17 13.26 -8.85
N HIS A 192 17.88 13.63 -9.89
CA HIS A 192 17.60 13.27 -11.28
C HIS A 192 18.65 12.29 -11.77
N VAL A 193 18.20 11.20 -12.38
CA VAL A 193 19.09 10.26 -13.08
C VAL A 193 18.82 10.40 -14.57
N LEU A 194 19.88 10.61 -15.34
CA LEU A 194 19.87 10.76 -16.78
C LEU A 194 20.68 9.63 -17.42
N VAL A 195 20.25 9.14 -18.58
CA VAL A 195 20.99 8.21 -19.43
C VAL A 195 20.96 8.80 -20.84
N ASP A 196 22.10 8.85 -21.52
CA ASP A 196 22.24 9.46 -22.86
C ASP A 196 21.74 10.92 -22.93
N GLY A 197 21.87 11.65 -21.81
CA GLY A 197 21.37 13.03 -21.68
C GLY A 197 19.87 13.14 -21.44
N GLU A 198 19.11 12.04 -21.50
CA GLU A 198 17.69 12.01 -21.19
C GLU A 198 17.41 11.60 -19.75
N ARG A 199 16.55 12.35 -19.05
CA ARG A 199 16.18 12.06 -17.67
C ARG A 199 15.28 10.84 -17.57
N VAL A 200 15.81 9.73 -17.05
CA VAL A 200 15.10 8.46 -16.86
C VAL A 200 14.36 8.35 -15.54
N LYS A 201 14.82 9.05 -14.49
CA LYS A 201 14.16 8.99 -13.17
C LYS A 201 14.35 10.27 -12.36
N THR A 202 13.34 10.57 -11.54
CA THR A 202 13.42 11.59 -10.47
C THR A 202 13.01 10.98 -9.14
N ALA A 203 13.76 11.25 -8.08
CA ALA A 203 13.49 10.79 -6.72
C ALA A 203 13.66 11.96 -5.73
N PRO A 204 12.93 11.99 -4.60
CA PRO A 204 13.25 12.94 -3.53
C PRO A 204 14.65 12.63 -2.97
N SER A 205 15.39 13.68 -2.65
CA SER A 205 16.69 13.58 -2.00
C SER A 205 16.52 13.52 -0.49
N ASN A 206 17.22 12.58 0.16
CA ASN A 206 17.44 12.58 1.60
C ASN A 206 18.86 13.04 1.96
N LEU A 207 19.55 13.69 1.01
CA LEU A 207 20.91 14.21 1.19
C LEU A 207 20.82 15.60 1.82
N ASP A 208 21.61 15.85 2.85
CA ASP A 208 21.84 17.20 3.40
C ASP A 208 23.10 17.82 2.78
N ALA A 209 23.41 19.06 3.14
CA ALA A 209 24.57 19.80 2.65
C ALA A 209 25.91 19.06 2.89
N GLU A 210 26.03 18.30 3.98
CA GLU A 210 27.24 17.52 4.31
C GLU A 210 27.39 16.33 3.37
N HIS A 211 26.30 15.62 3.05
CA HIS A 211 26.33 14.55 2.06
C HIS A 211 26.71 15.07 0.65
N LEU A 212 26.20 16.24 0.25
CA LEU A 212 26.57 16.87 -1.03
C LEU A 212 28.06 17.28 -1.05
N HIS A 213 28.57 17.79 0.07
CA HIS A 213 30.00 18.10 0.22
C HIS A 213 30.87 16.83 0.11
N GLN A 214 30.48 15.73 0.75
CA GLN A 214 31.20 14.45 0.64
C GLN A 214 31.14 13.86 -0.77
N LEU A 215 30.04 14.03 -1.51
CA LEU A 215 29.97 13.64 -2.91
C LEU A 215 30.97 14.43 -3.76
N ARG A 216 31.15 15.73 -3.49
CA ARG A 216 32.22 16.53 -4.15
C ARG A 216 33.62 16.01 -3.85
N LEU A 217 33.89 15.68 -2.60
CA LEU A 217 35.18 15.09 -2.21
C LEU A 217 35.44 13.73 -2.90
N ARG A 218 34.38 13.01 -3.29
CA ARG A 218 34.44 11.76 -4.08
C ARG A 218 34.49 11.97 -5.59
N GLY A 219 34.63 13.22 -6.05
CA GLY A 219 34.79 13.56 -7.47
C GLY A 219 33.49 14.00 -8.17
N ALA A 220 32.39 14.19 -7.44
CA ALA A 220 31.20 14.84 -8.02
C ALA A 220 31.49 16.31 -8.31
N ARG A 221 30.99 16.78 -9.44
CA ARG A 221 31.19 18.16 -9.91
C ARG A 221 30.05 19.06 -9.42
N PRO A 222 30.28 20.36 -9.22
CA PRO A 222 29.18 21.31 -9.09
C PRO A 222 28.26 21.19 -10.30
N ALA A 223 26.98 20.96 -10.06
CA ALA A 223 26.03 20.79 -11.14
C ALA A 223 25.48 22.14 -11.61
N GLY A 224 25.12 22.20 -12.90
CA GLY A 224 24.35 23.31 -13.46
C GLY A 224 22.90 23.36 -12.93
N PRO A 225 22.06 24.26 -13.48
CA PRO A 225 20.64 24.31 -13.12
C PRO A 225 19.99 22.93 -13.30
N PRO A 226 18.93 22.60 -12.52
CA PRO A 226 18.28 21.31 -12.58
C PRO A 226 17.91 20.97 -14.03
N PRO A 227 18.25 19.76 -14.51
CA PRO A 227 18.01 19.37 -15.90
C PRO A 227 16.55 19.60 -16.24
N ALA A 228 16.32 20.48 -17.22
CA ALA A 228 15.00 20.98 -17.57
C ALA A 228 14.04 19.80 -17.76
N MET A 229 12.87 19.89 -17.14
CA MET A 229 11.79 18.97 -17.48
C MET A 229 11.54 19.11 -18.98
N ARG A 230 11.48 18.02 -19.75
CA ARG A 230 10.61 18.03 -20.93
C ARG A 230 9.27 18.54 -20.41
N SER A 231 8.85 19.68 -20.93
CA SER A 231 7.64 20.39 -20.53
C SER A 231 6.43 19.51 -20.80
N VAL A 232 6.10 18.64 -19.85
CA VAL A 232 4.71 18.23 -19.67
C VAL A 232 4.08 19.39 -18.92
N ALA A 233 3.07 20.01 -19.54
CA ALA A 233 2.34 21.14 -18.99
C ALA A 233 2.09 20.95 -17.49
N ARG A 234 2.38 21.99 -16.69
CA ARG A 234 2.13 21.95 -15.24
C ARG A 234 0.67 21.55 -15.04
N VAL A 235 0.44 20.52 -14.22
CA VAL A 235 -0.93 20.03 -13.92
C VAL A 235 -1.82 21.11 -13.30
N GLY A 236 -1.24 22.24 -12.85
CA GLY A 236 -1.97 23.42 -12.39
C GLY A 236 -2.67 24.24 -13.48
N ASP A 237 -2.28 24.12 -14.75
CA ASP A 237 -2.86 24.88 -15.87
C ASP A 237 -3.72 24.00 -16.80
N ILE A 238 -3.93 22.73 -16.45
CA ILE A 238 -4.72 21.80 -17.25
C ILE A 238 -6.21 22.11 -17.04
N PRO A 239 -6.95 22.52 -18.08
CA PRO A 239 -8.37 22.81 -17.97
C PRO A 239 -9.14 21.63 -17.38
N ALA A 240 -10.19 21.89 -16.59
CA ALA A 240 -10.99 20.87 -15.91
C ALA A 240 -11.47 19.69 -16.81
N HIS A 241 -11.63 19.97 -18.10
CA HIS A 241 -12.10 19.06 -19.14
C HIS A 241 -11.00 18.18 -19.78
N GLN A 242 -9.71 18.44 -19.51
CA GLN A 242 -8.63 17.60 -20.04
C GLN A 242 -8.43 16.37 -19.16
N ALA A 243 -8.51 15.20 -19.80
CA ALA A 243 -8.27 13.93 -19.15
C ALA A 243 -6.78 13.77 -18.78
N LEU A 244 -6.52 13.21 -17.61
CA LEU A 244 -5.16 12.95 -17.11
C LEU A 244 -4.90 11.46 -17.05
N GLU A 245 -3.71 11.04 -17.43
CA GLU A 245 -3.26 9.65 -17.33
C GLU A 245 -2.11 9.50 -16.36
N VAL A 246 -2.17 8.46 -15.54
CA VAL A 246 -1.12 8.08 -14.59
C VAL A 246 -0.90 6.57 -14.69
N GLU A 247 0.36 6.14 -14.74
CA GLU A 247 0.68 4.71 -14.68
C GLU A 247 0.74 4.24 -13.22
N ARG A 248 0.08 3.12 -12.91
CA ARG A 248 0.12 2.48 -11.60
C ARG A 248 0.24 0.97 -11.75
N THR A 249 0.94 0.34 -10.82
CA THR A 249 0.94 -1.12 -10.67
C THR A 249 -0.13 -1.51 -9.65
N VAL A 250 -0.99 -2.44 -10.04
CA VAL A 250 -2.00 -3.00 -9.13
C VAL A 250 -1.31 -3.92 -8.13
N ASP A 251 -1.60 -3.75 -6.85
CA ASP A 251 -1.07 -4.62 -5.79
C ASP A 251 -1.66 -6.05 -5.90
N PRO A 252 -1.07 -7.04 -5.19
CA PRO A 252 -1.57 -8.41 -5.22
C PRO A 252 -3.03 -8.59 -4.76
N ASN A 253 -3.59 -7.61 -4.05
CA ASN A 253 -4.94 -7.60 -3.54
C ASN A 253 -5.93 -6.83 -4.46
N GLY A 254 -5.46 -6.38 -5.64
CA GLY A 254 -6.29 -5.67 -6.61
C GLY A 254 -6.45 -4.17 -6.37
N TRP A 255 -5.59 -3.55 -5.56
CA TRP A 255 -5.65 -2.12 -5.23
C TRP A 255 -4.54 -1.31 -5.92
N ILE A 256 -4.82 -0.04 -6.16
CA ILE A 256 -3.81 0.97 -6.53
C ILE A 256 -3.79 2.09 -5.51
N ASN A 257 -2.64 2.76 -5.40
CA ASN A 257 -2.52 4.02 -4.67
C ASN A 257 -2.44 5.19 -5.66
N LEU A 258 -3.35 6.14 -5.51
CA LEU A 258 -3.35 7.42 -6.22
C LEU A 258 -3.28 8.51 -5.16
N ALA A 259 -2.19 9.30 -5.15
CA ALA A 259 -2.03 10.45 -4.25
C ALA A 259 -2.46 10.21 -2.78
N GLY A 260 -2.17 9.03 -2.22
CA GLY A 260 -2.52 8.66 -0.85
C GLY A 260 -3.88 7.97 -0.68
N ARG A 261 -4.73 7.92 -1.71
CA ARG A 261 -6.04 7.24 -1.71
C ARG A 261 -5.92 5.84 -2.34
N ARG A 262 -6.54 4.85 -1.70
CA ARG A 262 -6.60 3.47 -2.22
C ARG A 262 -7.84 3.29 -3.08
N VAL A 263 -7.66 2.85 -4.32
CA VAL A 263 -8.76 2.54 -5.26
C VAL A 263 -8.72 1.06 -5.61
N ARG A 264 -9.87 0.39 -5.52
CA ARG A 264 -10.00 -1.03 -5.86
C ARG A 264 -10.25 -1.19 -7.35
N ILE A 265 -9.28 -1.73 -8.07
CA ILE A 265 -9.40 -2.06 -9.50
C ILE A 265 -9.98 -3.45 -9.62
N GLY A 266 -9.31 -4.44 -9.04
CA GLY A 266 -9.70 -5.85 -9.08
C GLY A 266 -8.48 -6.77 -9.09
N SER A 267 -8.65 -7.99 -8.58
CA SER A 267 -7.57 -8.97 -8.44
C SER A 267 -7.14 -9.58 -9.77
N GLU A 268 -7.96 -9.46 -10.82
CA GLU A 268 -7.67 -9.92 -12.18
C GLU A 268 -6.47 -9.20 -12.83
N LEU A 269 -6.16 -7.98 -12.36
CA LEU A 269 -4.99 -7.21 -12.78
C LEU A 269 -3.87 -7.21 -11.74
N ALA A 270 -3.92 -8.07 -10.73
CA ALA A 270 -2.92 -8.11 -9.65
C ALA A 270 -1.48 -8.21 -10.19
N SER A 271 -0.59 -7.36 -9.65
CA SER A 271 0.81 -7.20 -10.06
C SER A 271 1.02 -6.74 -11.51
N ARG A 272 -0.02 -6.29 -12.22
CA ARG A 272 0.10 -5.76 -13.58
C ARG A 272 0.16 -4.23 -13.60
N PRO A 273 0.94 -3.62 -14.51
CA PRO A 273 0.87 -2.19 -14.77
C PRO A 273 -0.42 -1.85 -15.50
N ILE A 274 -1.04 -0.75 -15.10
CA ILE A 274 -2.23 -0.19 -15.72
C ILE A 274 -2.05 1.31 -15.94
N THR A 275 -2.72 1.84 -16.96
CA THR A 275 -2.90 3.28 -17.14
C THR A 275 -4.22 3.67 -16.49
N VAL A 276 -4.16 4.59 -15.53
CA VAL A 276 -5.33 5.16 -14.90
C VAL A 276 -5.60 6.51 -15.55
N ARG A 277 -6.71 6.61 -16.27
CA ARG A 277 -7.18 7.86 -16.87
C ARG A 277 -8.27 8.48 -15.99
N LEU A 278 -8.09 9.73 -15.60
CA LEU A 278 -9.09 10.53 -14.91
C LEU A 278 -9.74 11.47 -15.90
N ASP A 279 -11.03 11.31 -16.10
CA ASP A 279 -11.82 12.11 -17.02
C ASP A 279 -13.04 12.65 -16.29
N GLY A 280 -13.07 13.96 -16.04
CA GLY A 280 -14.11 14.57 -15.20
C GLY A 280 -14.23 13.91 -13.81
N HIS A 281 -15.38 13.29 -13.57
CA HIS A 281 -15.74 12.60 -12.34
C HIS A 281 -15.55 11.07 -12.45
N LEU A 282 -14.90 10.58 -13.50
CA LEU A 282 -14.66 9.16 -13.75
C LEU A 282 -13.17 8.83 -13.75
N LEU A 283 -12.88 7.60 -13.33
CA LEU A 283 -11.60 6.95 -13.37
C LEU A 283 -11.72 5.72 -14.25
N HIS A 284 -10.91 5.66 -15.30
CA HIS A 284 -10.82 4.55 -16.23
C HIS A 284 -9.49 3.83 -16.03
N ALA A 285 -9.54 2.54 -15.70
CA ALA A 285 -8.38 1.67 -15.66
C ALA A 285 -8.21 1.01 -17.03
N VAL A 286 -7.09 1.25 -17.69
CA VAL A 286 -6.74 0.70 -19.00
C VAL A 286 -5.54 -0.23 -18.85
N HIS A 287 -5.63 -1.42 -19.42
CA HIS A 287 -4.54 -2.41 -19.44
C HIS A 287 -4.37 -2.90 -20.87
N GLU A 288 -3.13 -2.90 -21.39
CA GLU A 288 -2.81 -3.35 -22.75
C GLU A 288 -3.69 -2.71 -23.86
N GLY A 289 -4.02 -1.43 -23.69
CA GLY A 289 -4.86 -0.70 -24.63
C GLY A 289 -6.36 -1.03 -24.57
N GLN A 290 -6.80 -1.84 -23.60
CA GLN A 290 -8.21 -2.15 -23.37
C GLN A 290 -8.72 -1.53 -22.07
N LEU A 291 -9.94 -1.00 -22.09
CA LEU A 291 -10.59 -0.49 -20.89
C LEU A 291 -10.91 -1.68 -19.96
N ALA A 292 -10.23 -1.79 -18.83
CA ALA A 292 -10.50 -2.84 -17.86
C ALA A 292 -11.67 -2.48 -16.94
N LYS A 293 -11.78 -1.20 -16.53
CA LYS A 293 -12.80 -0.77 -15.59
C LYS A 293 -13.06 0.73 -15.63
N THR A 294 -14.29 1.12 -15.32
CA THR A 294 -14.68 2.52 -15.06
C THR A 294 -15.23 2.63 -13.64
N LEU A 295 -14.76 3.62 -12.89
CA LEU A 295 -15.12 3.87 -11.50
C LEU A 295 -15.39 5.37 -11.30
N PRO A 296 -16.14 5.76 -10.26
CA PRO A 296 -16.15 7.15 -9.82
C PRO A 296 -14.72 7.60 -9.50
N SER A 297 -14.32 8.76 -10.03
CA SER A 297 -13.04 9.40 -9.68
C SER A 297 -13.04 9.70 -8.19
N PRO A 298 -12.05 9.23 -7.43
CA PRO A 298 -11.93 9.60 -6.03
C PRO A 298 -11.42 11.03 -5.85
N PHE A 299 -11.09 11.77 -6.93
CA PHE A 299 -10.55 13.13 -6.87
C PHE A 299 -11.51 14.15 -7.47
N ALA A 300 -11.64 15.29 -6.79
CA ALA A 300 -12.18 16.50 -7.39
C ALA A 300 -11.16 17.09 -8.40
N VAL A 301 -11.65 17.90 -9.35
CA VAL A 301 -10.82 18.49 -10.41
C VAL A 301 -9.59 19.24 -9.84
N GLY A 302 -9.77 20.00 -8.75
CA GLY A 302 -8.69 20.76 -8.10
C GLY A 302 -7.65 19.92 -7.35
N GLU A 303 -7.89 18.62 -7.13
CA GLU A 303 -6.95 17.73 -6.44
C GLU A 303 -6.03 16.97 -7.42
N ARG A 304 -6.32 17.04 -8.72
CA ARG A 304 -5.56 16.39 -9.79
C ARG A 304 -4.06 16.76 -9.82
N PRO A 305 -3.62 17.99 -9.47
CA PRO A 305 -2.19 18.33 -9.35
C PRO A 305 -1.42 17.50 -8.33
N ARG A 306 -2.10 16.84 -7.38
CA ARG A 306 -1.47 15.93 -6.40
C ARG A 306 -1.03 14.61 -7.02
N LEU A 307 -1.47 14.30 -8.24
CA LEU A 307 -1.14 13.06 -8.93
C LEU A 307 0.27 13.11 -9.50
N ARG A 308 1.21 12.55 -8.74
CA ARG A 308 2.60 12.40 -9.20
C ARG A 308 2.65 11.51 -10.44
N GLY A 309 3.35 11.99 -11.48
CA GLY A 309 3.51 11.30 -12.76
C GLY A 309 2.29 11.40 -13.68
N ALA A 310 1.36 12.33 -13.42
CA ALA A 310 0.24 12.59 -14.33
C ALA A 310 0.70 13.33 -15.58
N ARG A 311 0.21 12.85 -16.73
CA ARG A 311 0.34 13.49 -18.03
C ARG A 311 -1.05 13.75 -18.62
N VAL A 312 -1.17 14.73 -19.51
CA VAL A 312 -2.40 14.90 -20.30
C VAL A 312 -2.59 13.64 -21.15
N ALA A 313 -3.81 13.14 -21.21
CA ALA A 313 -4.13 11.98 -22.03
C ALA A 313 -3.87 12.31 -23.52
N ALA A 314 -2.98 11.54 -24.15
CA ALA A 314 -2.58 11.77 -25.54
C ALA A 314 -3.47 11.02 -26.54
N THR A 315 -4.18 9.99 -26.09
CA THR A 315 -5.00 9.10 -26.92
C THR A 315 -6.46 9.17 -26.51
N GLN A 316 -7.38 8.76 -27.38
CA GLN A 316 -8.79 8.59 -26.99
C GLN A 316 -8.94 7.41 -26.03
N LEU A 317 -9.94 7.49 -25.13
CA LEU A 317 -10.24 6.38 -24.23
C LEU A 317 -10.57 5.12 -25.06
N PRO A 318 -9.95 3.97 -24.78
CA PRO A 318 -10.29 2.74 -25.49
C PRO A 318 -11.78 2.40 -25.34
N PRO A 319 -12.41 1.84 -26.38
CA PRO A 319 -13.79 1.40 -26.27
C PRO A 319 -13.93 0.39 -25.12
N ALA A 320 -15.08 0.44 -24.45
CA ALA A 320 -15.38 -0.52 -23.41
C ALA A 320 -15.29 -1.96 -23.98
N PRO A 321 -14.74 -2.91 -23.22
CA PRO A 321 -14.69 -4.30 -23.65
C PRO A 321 -16.12 -4.74 -23.94
N ALA A 322 -16.31 -5.46 -25.04
CA ALA A 322 -17.61 -5.99 -25.39
C ALA A 322 -18.19 -6.73 -24.18
N ALA A 323 -19.45 -6.43 -23.82
CA ALA A 323 -20.09 -6.99 -22.64
C ALA A 323 -19.88 -8.51 -22.60
N VAL A 324 -19.27 -9.00 -21.53
CA VAL A 324 -18.99 -10.42 -21.35
C VAL A 324 -20.32 -11.17 -21.40
N SER A 325 -20.57 -11.92 -22.46
CA SER A 325 -21.77 -12.73 -22.60
C SER A 325 -21.43 -14.22 -22.56
N VAL A 326 -22.36 -15.01 -22.03
CA VAL A 326 -22.23 -16.45 -21.85
C VAL A 326 -23.49 -17.12 -22.35
N GLU A 327 -23.36 -18.06 -23.27
CA GLU A 327 -24.50 -18.85 -23.73
C GLU A 327 -24.68 -20.13 -22.89
N ARG A 328 -25.92 -20.40 -22.47
CA ARG A 328 -26.27 -21.62 -21.72
C ARG A 328 -27.56 -22.23 -22.23
N LYS A 329 -27.55 -23.55 -22.41
CA LYS A 329 -28.78 -24.34 -22.55
C LYS A 329 -29.44 -24.47 -21.18
N VAL A 330 -30.70 -24.06 -21.07
CA VAL A 330 -31.45 -24.14 -19.82
C VAL A 330 -31.81 -25.61 -19.53
N PRO A 331 -31.44 -26.18 -18.38
CA PRO A 331 -31.82 -27.55 -18.03
C PRO A 331 -33.31 -27.67 -17.68
N ARG A 332 -33.82 -28.90 -17.53
CA ARG A 332 -35.24 -29.15 -17.20
C ARG A 332 -35.69 -28.51 -15.87
N ASP A 333 -34.76 -28.28 -14.93
CA ASP A 333 -35.05 -27.61 -13.66
C ASP A 333 -35.19 -26.08 -13.79
N GLY A 334 -34.83 -25.51 -14.95
CA GLY A 334 -34.90 -24.08 -15.22
C GLY A 334 -33.78 -23.25 -14.59
N VAL A 335 -32.69 -23.88 -14.13
CA VAL A 335 -31.60 -23.20 -13.43
C VAL A 335 -30.27 -23.36 -14.17
N VAL A 336 -29.65 -22.24 -14.55
CA VAL A 336 -28.32 -22.23 -15.19
C VAL A 336 -27.26 -21.76 -14.21
N MET A 337 -26.02 -22.26 -14.38
CA MET A 337 -24.88 -21.86 -13.54
C MET A 337 -23.92 -20.95 -14.33
N VAL A 338 -23.62 -19.78 -13.76
CA VAL A 338 -22.68 -18.79 -14.31
C VAL A 338 -21.84 -18.23 -13.16
N ALA A 339 -20.51 -18.17 -13.32
CA ALA A 339 -19.59 -17.65 -12.30
C ALA A 339 -19.80 -18.23 -10.88
N ARG A 340 -20.05 -19.56 -10.77
CA ARG A 340 -20.39 -20.28 -9.52
C ARG A 340 -21.72 -19.85 -8.87
N GLN A 341 -22.52 -19.02 -9.53
CA GLN A 341 -23.86 -18.61 -9.09
C GLN A 341 -24.94 -19.35 -9.89
N ARG A 342 -25.99 -19.78 -9.18
CA ARG A 342 -27.20 -20.37 -9.76
C ARG A 342 -28.17 -19.26 -10.15
N LEU A 343 -28.57 -19.22 -11.42
CA LEU A 343 -29.49 -18.24 -12.02
C LEU A 343 -30.79 -18.97 -12.40
N ARG A 344 -31.92 -18.51 -11.88
CA ARG A 344 -33.22 -19.15 -12.11
C ARG A 344 -33.93 -18.46 -13.27
N VAL A 345 -33.77 -19.03 -14.45
CA VAL A 345 -34.34 -18.53 -15.73
C VAL A 345 -35.79 -18.99 -15.88
N GLY A 346 -36.13 -20.17 -15.35
CA GLY A 346 -37.48 -20.72 -15.39
C GLY A 346 -37.61 -21.92 -16.33
N ARG A 347 -38.57 -22.80 -16.01
CA ARG A 347 -38.78 -24.06 -16.74
C ARG A 347 -39.32 -23.85 -18.16
N THR A 348 -39.98 -22.73 -18.42
CA THR A 348 -40.50 -22.34 -19.75
C THR A 348 -39.40 -22.29 -20.81
N TYR A 349 -38.17 -21.98 -20.41
CA TYR A 349 -37.03 -21.90 -21.30
C TYR A 349 -36.21 -23.20 -21.35
N ALA A 350 -36.65 -24.29 -20.70
CA ALA A 350 -35.94 -25.55 -20.69
C ALA A 350 -35.66 -26.06 -22.12
N GLY A 351 -34.41 -26.45 -22.37
CA GLY A 351 -33.93 -26.88 -23.68
C GLY A 351 -33.54 -25.74 -24.63
N ARG A 352 -33.92 -24.49 -24.35
CA ARG A 352 -33.53 -23.30 -25.13
C ARG A 352 -32.14 -22.82 -24.73
N ILE A 353 -31.47 -22.11 -25.64
CA ILE A 353 -30.20 -21.43 -25.39
C ILE A 353 -30.49 -19.98 -25.03
N VAL A 354 -30.05 -19.55 -23.85
CA VAL A 354 -30.16 -18.16 -23.39
C VAL A 354 -28.78 -17.51 -23.36
N THR A 355 -28.76 -16.21 -23.63
CA THR A 355 -27.56 -15.37 -23.55
C THR A 355 -27.55 -14.65 -22.22
N ILE A 356 -26.53 -14.89 -21.40
CA ILE A 356 -26.34 -14.21 -20.13
C ILE A 356 -25.25 -13.15 -20.28
N TYR A 357 -25.64 -11.89 -20.24
CA TYR A 357 -24.71 -10.77 -20.12
C TYR A 357 -24.26 -10.65 -18.66
N VAL A 358 -22.95 -10.53 -18.48
CA VAL A 358 -22.28 -10.42 -17.18
C VAL A 358 -21.86 -8.97 -17.01
N GLU A 359 -22.65 -8.24 -16.24
CA GLU A 359 -22.40 -6.83 -15.94
C GLU A 359 -21.70 -6.73 -14.58
N ASP A 360 -21.34 -5.52 -14.15
CA ASP A 360 -20.56 -5.31 -12.92
C ASP A 360 -21.30 -5.77 -11.66
N THR A 361 -22.62 -5.57 -11.65
CA THR A 361 -23.48 -5.76 -10.47
C THR A 361 -24.58 -6.81 -10.67
N HIS A 362 -24.92 -7.16 -11.92
CA HIS A 362 -26.01 -8.09 -12.23
C HIS A 362 -25.66 -9.01 -13.41
N PHE A 363 -26.38 -10.12 -13.51
CA PHE A 363 -26.47 -10.96 -14.69
C PHE A 363 -27.80 -10.66 -15.38
N ARG A 364 -27.76 -10.30 -16.65
CA ARG A 364 -28.94 -10.07 -17.47
C ARG A 364 -29.10 -11.21 -18.46
N VAL A 365 -30.20 -11.95 -18.35
CA VAL A 365 -30.48 -13.12 -19.19
C VAL A 365 -31.45 -12.73 -20.29
N THR A 366 -31.10 -12.99 -21.53
CA THR A 366 -31.95 -12.76 -22.70
C THR A 366 -32.18 -14.05 -23.49
N TYR A 367 -33.33 -14.13 -24.15
CA TYR A 367 -33.68 -15.17 -25.11
C TYR A 367 -34.22 -14.49 -26.37
N GLU A 368 -33.64 -14.79 -27.54
CA GLU A 368 -34.02 -14.16 -28.83
C GLU A 368 -34.06 -12.63 -28.78
N GLY A 369 -33.16 -12.02 -27.99
CA GLY A 369 -33.06 -10.56 -27.82
C GLY A 369 -33.99 -9.95 -26.77
N ALA A 370 -34.99 -10.69 -26.26
CA ALA A 370 -35.86 -10.24 -25.18
C ALA A 370 -35.26 -10.54 -23.80
N GLU A 371 -35.39 -9.61 -22.83
CA GLU A 371 -34.97 -9.85 -21.45
C GLU A 371 -35.92 -10.84 -20.76
N VAL A 372 -35.33 -11.89 -20.20
CA VAL A 372 -36.05 -12.97 -19.51
C VAL A 372 -35.96 -12.80 -17.99
N SER A 373 -34.78 -12.46 -17.48
CA SER A 373 -34.56 -12.36 -16.05
C SER A 373 -33.28 -11.59 -15.71
N LEU A 374 -33.30 -10.87 -14.59
CA LEU A 374 -32.17 -10.16 -14.02
C LEU A 374 -31.78 -10.77 -12.66
N HIS A 375 -30.48 -10.95 -12.40
CA HIS A 375 -30.00 -11.51 -11.14
C HIS A 375 -28.81 -10.72 -10.58
N ALA A 376 -28.89 -10.23 -9.35
CA ALA A 376 -27.75 -9.58 -8.69
C ALA A 376 -26.55 -10.52 -8.56
N ARG A 377 -25.34 -10.02 -8.83
CA ARG A 377 -24.09 -10.75 -8.63
C ARG A 377 -23.76 -10.80 -7.15
N LYS A 378 -23.58 -12.01 -6.62
CA LYS A 378 -23.14 -12.20 -5.23
C LYS A 378 -21.66 -11.88 -5.06
N ASP A 379 -20.85 -12.15 -6.09
CA ASP A 379 -19.41 -11.93 -6.08
C ASP A 379 -18.90 -11.46 -7.45
N GLN A 380 -17.75 -10.79 -7.46
CA GLN A 380 -17.06 -10.32 -8.69
C GLN A 380 -16.09 -11.37 -9.28
N HIS A 381 -16.35 -12.66 -9.07
CA HIS A 381 -15.49 -13.72 -9.63
C HIS A 381 -15.42 -13.63 -11.17
N PRO A 382 -14.22 -13.80 -11.77
CA PRO A 382 -14.07 -13.77 -13.22
C PRO A 382 -14.76 -14.97 -13.88
N VAL A 383 -15.33 -14.75 -15.07
CA VAL A 383 -15.94 -15.80 -15.88
C VAL A 383 -14.85 -16.51 -16.67
N THR A 384 -14.68 -17.80 -16.46
CA THR A 384 -13.64 -18.59 -17.14
C THR A 384 -14.19 -19.50 -18.25
N ARG A 385 -15.52 -19.67 -18.34
CA ARG A 385 -16.19 -20.54 -19.30
C ARG A 385 -17.31 -19.82 -20.05
N TRP A 386 -17.06 -19.55 -21.32
CA TRP A 386 -17.83 -18.62 -22.15
C TRP A 386 -18.87 -19.31 -23.04
N LYS A 387 -18.62 -20.56 -23.45
CA LYS A 387 -19.50 -21.33 -24.35
C LYS A 387 -20.06 -22.59 -23.67
N ALA A 388 -21.25 -23.02 -24.10
CA ALA A 388 -21.76 -24.33 -23.76
C ALA A 388 -20.95 -25.41 -24.50
N LYS A 389 -20.56 -26.50 -23.81
CA LYS A 389 -20.17 -27.74 -24.51
C LYS A 389 -21.46 -28.32 -25.09
N ILE A 390 -21.60 -28.29 -26.41
CA ILE A 390 -22.62 -29.05 -27.12
C ILE A 390 -22.24 -30.52 -26.93
N HIS A 391 -22.90 -31.23 -26.02
CA HIS A 391 -22.94 -32.69 -26.11
C HIS A 391 -23.93 -32.99 -27.22
N THR A 392 -23.42 -33.32 -28.40
CA THR A 392 -24.21 -34.02 -29.42
C THR A 392 -24.79 -35.26 -28.75
N PRO A 393 -26.12 -35.50 -28.84
CA PRO A 393 -26.67 -36.73 -28.32
C PRO A 393 -25.94 -37.90 -29.00
N ARG A 394 -25.44 -38.86 -28.20
CA ARG A 394 -25.07 -40.16 -28.75
C ARG A 394 -26.34 -40.73 -29.39
N ILE A 395 -26.29 -40.90 -30.71
CA ILE A 395 -27.33 -41.54 -31.54
C ILE A 395 -27.58 -42.95 -31.01
#